data_AF-A0A6H1W3F9-F1
#
_entry.id   AF-A0A6H1W3F9-F1
#
_cell.length_a   1.000
_cell.length_b   1.000
_cell.length_c   1.000
_cell.angle_alpha   90.00
_cell.angle_beta   90.00
_cell.angle_gamma   90.00
#
_symmetry.space_group_name_H-M   'P 1'
#
loop_
_entity.id
_entity.type
_entity.pdbx_description
1 polymer ?
#
loop_
_entity_poly.entity_id
_entity_poly.type
_entity_poly.pdbx_seq_one_letter_code
_entity_poly.pdbx_strand_id
1 'polypeptide(L)'
;MTTTAGTAPDAQLAIAAAVKPRRFGAWYVAEHRFRVMRSYLQTVLMTAIGYPLLYLFAMGVGLGSLVSKNLGEQGVDGVSYLAFVAPALLCTAAVTIASEEFTYPVMLGFKWNPTFYGMNAAPIGAGQIIDGLVISVVARLFTASIIYYVVMVLFGAVPSAAGFLAIPVAVLAGVAFGVPVMTYVATLEQDTGQLALVMRFVLLPMTLFSGTFFPLTAMPWFLQWIGWLSPLWHASELARVFTYGMAEPLWLTITHVLYLVALFVVFWMWTRRIAARRLNK
;
A
#
# COMPACT_ATOMS: atom_id res chain seq x y z
N MET A 1 -22.20 -55.56 -6.82
CA MET A 1 -21.64 -54.45 -6.02
C MET A 1 -22.37 -53.19 -6.42
N THR A 2 -23.40 -52.85 -5.65
CA THR A 2 -24.26 -51.68 -5.85
C THR A 2 -23.58 -50.44 -5.28
N THR A 3 -23.34 -49.47 -6.14
CA THR A 3 -22.96 -48.10 -5.79
C THR A 3 -24.11 -47.46 -5.03
N THR A 4 -23.96 -47.30 -3.71
CA THR A 4 -24.84 -46.43 -2.93
C THR A 4 -24.55 -44.98 -3.33
N ALA A 5 -25.41 -44.44 -4.19
CA ALA A 5 -25.45 -43.01 -4.50
C ALA A 5 -25.60 -42.22 -3.19
N GLY A 6 -24.58 -41.42 -2.85
CA GLY A 6 -24.66 -40.45 -1.75
C GLY A 6 -25.88 -39.56 -1.95
N THR A 7 -26.80 -39.66 -1.00
CA THR A 7 -28.21 -39.26 -1.11
C THR A 7 -28.39 -37.74 -1.04
N ALA A 8 -29.46 -37.22 -1.66
CA ALA A 8 -29.86 -35.81 -1.72
C ALA A 8 -29.72 -34.95 -0.43
N PRO A 9 -29.83 -35.47 0.81
CA PRO A 9 -29.60 -34.70 2.03
C PRO A 9 -28.17 -34.14 2.16
N ASP A 10 -27.15 -34.92 1.79
CA ASP A 10 -25.75 -34.48 1.90
C ASP A 10 -25.45 -33.35 0.91
N ALA A 11 -26.04 -33.43 -0.29
CA ALA A 11 -25.97 -32.36 -1.28
C ALA A 11 -26.67 -31.08 -0.79
N GLN A 12 -27.83 -31.20 -0.15
CA GLN A 12 -28.54 -30.04 0.42
C GLN A 12 -27.76 -29.41 1.57
N LEU A 13 -27.17 -30.22 2.45
CA LEU A 13 -26.30 -29.75 3.53
C LEU A 13 -25.05 -29.04 2.99
N ALA A 14 -24.43 -29.59 1.94
CA ALA A 14 -23.29 -28.95 1.27
C ALA A 14 -23.66 -27.61 0.62
N ILE A 15 -24.83 -27.54 -0.04
CA ILE A 15 -25.34 -26.29 -0.64
C ILE A 15 -25.62 -25.25 0.47
N ALA A 16 -26.27 -25.66 1.57
CA ALA A 16 -26.56 -24.79 2.70
C ALA A 16 -25.27 -24.28 3.37
N ALA A 17 -24.27 -25.14 3.56
CA ALA A 17 -22.95 -24.79 4.10
C ALA A 17 -22.19 -23.80 3.19
N ALA A 18 -22.41 -23.85 1.88
CA ALA A 18 -21.78 -22.97 0.90
C ALA A 18 -22.33 -21.53 0.89
N VAL A 19 -23.51 -21.26 1.46
CA VAL A 19 -24.15 -19.93 1.41
C VAL A 19 -23.32 -18.86 2.14
N LYS A 20 -22.81 -19.16 3.34
CA LYS A 20 -22.04 -18.19 4.13
C LYS A 20 -20.69 -17.85 3.50
N PRO A 21 -19.84 -18.82 3.09
CA PRO A 21 -18.58 -18.52 2.39
C PRO A 21 -18.80 -17.76 1.07
N ARG A 22 -19.87 -18.05 0.33
CA ARG A 22 -20.19 -17.31 -0.90
C ARG A 22 -20.54 -15.85 -0.65
N ARG A 23 -21.11 -15.52 0.51
CA ARG A 23 -21.45 -14.14 0.88
C ARG A 23 -20.30 -13.40 1.57
N PHE A 24 -19.57 -14.08 2.46
CA PHE A 24 -18.56 -13.47 3.34
C PHE A 24 -17.12 -13.95 3.06
N GLY A 25 -16.88 -14.58 1.90
CA GLY A 25 -15.58 -15.17 1.55
C GLY A 25 -14.41 -14.19 1.66
N ALA A 26 -14.61 -12.92 1.27
CA ALA A 26 -13.57 -11.90 1.39
C ALA A 26 -13.18 -11.65 2.86
N TRP A 27 -14.14 -11.66 3.77
CA TRP A 27 -13.87 -11.50 5.19
C TRP A 27 -13.15 -12.70 5.77
N TYR A 28 -13.54 -13.93 5.40
CA TYR A 28 -12.84 -15.13 5.86
C TYR A 28 -11.39 -15.19 5.37
N VAL A 29 -11.13 -14.75 4.13
CA VAL A 29 -9.76 -14.63 3.61
C VAL A 29 -8.98 -13.56 4.36
N ALA A 30 -9.59 -12.40 4.63
CA ALA A 30 -8.96 -11.35 5.44
C ALA A 30 -8.66 -11.83 6.87
N GLU A 31 -9.59 -12.53 7.50
CA GLU A 31 -9.44 -13.11 8.84
C GLU A 31 -8.29 -14.12 8.89
N HIS A 32 -8.22 -15.02 7.90
CA HIS A 32 -7.08 -15.93 7.76
C HIS A 32 -5.76 -15.16 7.70
N ARG A 33 -5.71 -14.08 6.90
CA ARG A 33 -4.50 -13.23 6.80
C ARG A 33 -4.19 -12.51 8.11
N PHE A 34 -5.18 -12.03 8.85
CA PHE A 34 -4.98 -11.42 10.18
C PHE A 34 -4.42 -12.43 11.19
N ARG A 35 -4.90 -13.67 11.16
CA ARG A 35 -4.37 -14.76 12.01
C ARG A 35 -2.92 -15.08 11.68
N VAL A 36 -2.58 -15.13 10.39
CA VAL A 36 -1.19 -15.29 9.93
C VAL A 36 -0.35 -14.09 10.35
N MET A 37 -0.85 -12.86 10.23
CA MET A 37 -0.12 -11.65 10.64
C MET A 37 0.13 -11.58 12.15
N ARG A 38 -0.77 -12.14 12.96
CA ARG A 38 -0.60 -12.20 14.40
C ARG A 38 0.64 -12.98 14.83
N SER A 39 1.08 -13.98 14.05
CA SER A 39 2.26 -14.78 14.42
C SER A 39 3.58 -13.99 14.33
N TYR A 40 3.63 -12.95 13.50
CA TYR A 40 4.81 -12.08 13.35
C TYR A 40 4.54 -10.63 13.75
N LEU A 41 3.50 -10.39 14.58
CA LEU A 41 3.07 -9.05 14.99
C LEU A 41 4.18 -8.27 15.70
N GLN A 42 5.01 -8.95 16.51
CA GLN A 42 6.16 -8.32 17.16
C GLN A 42 7.14 -7.73 16.14
N THR A 43 7.44 -8.46 15.07
CA THR A 43 8.29 -7.99 13.98
C THR A 43 7.64 -6.80 13.27
N VAL A 44 6.33 -6.89 12.97
CA VAL A 44 5.60 -5.76 12.34
C VAL A 44 5.68 -4.50 13.20
N LEU A 45 5.44 -4.61 14.50
CA LEU A 45 5.45 -3.46 15.41
C LEU A 45 6.87 -2.89 15.59
N MET A 46 7.87 -3.75 15.77
CA MET A 46 9.27 -3.32 15.86
C MET A 46 9.72 -2.59 14.59
N THR A 47 9.39 -3.11 13.41
CA THR A 47 9.71 -2.48 12.12
C THR A 47 8.92 -1.17 11.94
N ALA A 48 7.63 -1.17 12.26
CA ALA A 48 6.76 0.00 12.11
C ALA A 48 7.14 1.17 13.04
N ILE A 49 7.78 0.90 14.19
CA ILE A 49 8.28 1.93 15.10
C ILE A 49 9.74 2.28 14.80
N GLY A 50 10.57 1.26 14.61
CA GLY A 50 12.02 1.42 14.47
C GLY A 50 12.43 2.17 13.20
N TYR A 51 11.85 1.82 12.04
CA TYR A 51 12.19 2.51 10.79
C TYR A 51 11.84 3.99 10.83
N PRO A 52 10.59 4.40 11.17
CA PRO A 52 10.23 5.82 11.21
C PRO A 52 11.04 6.60 12.24
N LEU A 53 11.28 6.04 13.44
CA LEU A 53 12.10 6.71 14.45
C LEU A 53 13.51 6.95 13.94
N LEU A 54 14.17 5.92 13.39
CA LEU A 54 15.53 6.04 12.89
C LEU A 54 15.62 7.01 11.70
N TYR A 55 14.68 6.92 10.76
CA TYR A 55 14.67 7.80 9.58
C TYR A 55 14.34 9.25 9.93
N LEU A 56 13.30 9.50 10.74
CA LEU A 56 12.97 10.88 11.16
C LEU A 56 14.03 11.46 12.09
N PHE A 57 14.67 10.65 12.93
CA PHE A 57 15.80 11.09 13.73
C PHE A 57 16.99 11.46 12.84
N ALA A 58 17.39 10.58 11.92
CA ALA A 58 18.49 10.84 10.99
C ALA A 58 18.22 12.07 10.10
N MET A 59 16.99 12.22 9.60
CA MET A 59 16.62 13.34 8.72
C MET A 59 16.37 14.63 9.49
N GLY A 60 15.77 14.56 10.67
CA GLY A 60 15.47 15.72 11.51
C GLY A 60 16.70 16.28 12.21
N VAL A 61 17.46 15.43 12.90
CA VAL A 61 18.67 15.83 13.65
C VAL A 61 19.89 15.91 12.72
N GLY A 62 20.10 14.87 11.90
CA GLY A 62 21.26 14.81 11.00
C GLY A 62 21.15 15.79 9.85
N LEU A 63 20.21 15.56 8.92
CA LEU A 63 20.12 16.35 7.70
C LEU A 63 19.49 17.74 7.92
N GLY A 64 18.50 17.83 8.82
CA GLY A 64 17.84 19.09 9.17
C GLY A 64 18.83 20.13 9.71
N SER A 65 19.78 19.72 10.56
CA SER A 65 20.82 20.64 11.07
C SER A 65 21.79 21.15 9.99
N LEU A 66 21.97 20.41 8.90
CA LEU A 66 22.77 20.83 7.74
C LEU A 66 21.97 21.75 6.81
N VAL A 67 20.70 21.44 6.60
CA VAL A 67 19.78 22.24 5.76
C VAL A 67 19.51 23.59 6.41
N SER A 68 19.23 23.64 7.72
CA SER A 68 19.01 24.90 8.44
C SER A 68 20.21 25.85 8.40
N LYS A 69 21.44 25.30 8.30
CA LYS A 69 22.66 26.11 8.13
C LYS A 69 22.80 26.74 6.74
N ASN A 70 22.26 26.10 5.70
CA ASN A 70 22.41 26.54 4.31
C ASN A 70 21.20 27.34 3.79
N LEU A 71 19.99 27.05 4.27
CA LEU A 71 18.72 27.62 3.80
C LEU A 71 18.04 28.54 4.84
N GLY A 72 18.60 28.66 6.05
CA GLY A 72 18.02 29.42 7.16
C GLY A 72 16.85 28.71 7.83
N GLU A 73 16.22 29.35 8.83
CA GLU A 73 15.13 28.75 9.62
C GLU A 73 13.84 28.49 8.82
N GLN A 74 13.69 29.12 7.65
CA GLN A 74 12.51 28.94 6.79
C GLN A 74 12.57 27.68 5.91
N GLY A 75 13.68 26.92 5.93
CA GLY A 75 13.78 25.58 5.36
C GLY A 75 13.31 25.44 3.90
N VAL A 76 12.42 24.48 3.63
CA VAL A 76 11.84 24.19 2.30
C VAL A 76 10.36 24.53 2.35
N ASP A 77 9.86 25.28 1.37
CA ASP A 77 8.47 25.78 1.31
C ASP A 77 8.02 26.60 2.56
N GLY A 78 8.97 27.24 3.24
CA GLY A 78 8.67 28.04 4.44
C GLY A 78 8.47 27.21 5.72
N VAL A 79 8.72 25.90 5.67
CA VAL A 79 8.64 24.99 6.84
C VAL A 79 9.97 24.31 7.11
N SER A 80 10.13 23.77 8.33
CA SER A 80 11.32 23.00 8.67
C SER A 80 11.48 21.82 7.70
N TYR A 81 12.73 21.45 7.40
CA TYR A 81 13.03 20.32 6.52
C TYR A 81 12.33 19.01 6.98
N LEU A 82 12.25 18.82 8.30
CA LEU A 82 11.55 17.70 8.90
C LEU A 82 10.04 17.72 8.60
N ALA A 83 9.38 18.87 8.70
CA ALA A 83 7.96 19.02 8.35
C ALA A 83 7.69 18.82 6.84
N PHE A 84 8.66 19.15 5.99
CA PHE A 84 8.58 18.91 4.54
C PHE A 84 8.73 17.42 4.17
N VAL A 85 9.69 16.73 4.78
CA VAL A 85 10.07 15.35 4.42
C VAL A 85 9.20 14.30 5.09
N ALA A 86 8.79 14.50 6.34
CA ALA A 86 8.08 13.49 7.12
C ALA A 86 6.78 12.96 6.46
N PRO A 87 5.91 13.78 5.87
CA PRO A 87 4.69 13.31 5.20
C PRO A 87 4.98 12.45 3.96
N ALA A 88 6.04 12.79 3.21
CA ALA A 88 6.47 12.02 2.04
C ALA A 88 7.09 10.68 2.45
N LEU A 89 7.84 10.65 3.56
CA LEU A 89 8.38 9.39 4.11
C LEU A 89 7.28 8.48 4.66
N LEU A 90 6.23 9.03 5.27
CA LEU A 90 5.02 8.29 5.65
C LEU A 90 4.41 7.59 4.43
N CYS A 91 4.20 8.34 3.33
CA CYS A 91 3.66 7.78 2.09
C CYS A 91 4.60 6.72 1.48
N THR A 92 5.91 6.97 1.49
CA THR A 92 6.93 6.04 1.00
C THR A 92 6.93 4.73 1.79
N ALA A 93 6.80 4.81 3.12
CA ALA A 93 6.71 3.64 3.99
C ALA A 93 5.45 2.82 3.67
N ALA A 94 4.30 3.48 3.50
CA ALA A 94 3.05 2.81 3.14
C ALA A 94 3.14 2.13 1.76
N VAL A 95 3.72 2.80 0.76
CA VAL A 95 3.99 2.23 -0.57
C VAL A 95 4.93 1.02 -0.49
N THR A 96 5.97 1.09 0.33
CA THR A 96 6.93 -0.02 0.50
C THR A 96 6.24 -1.24 1.11
N ILE A 97 5.48 -1.05 2.21
CA ILE A 97 4.71 -2.12 2.85
C ILE A 97 3.70 -2.73 1.86
N ALA A 98 2.96 -1.90 1.13
CA ALA A 98 2.00 -2.36 0.16
C ALA A 98 2.66 -3.18 -0.94
N SER A 99 3.80 -2.70 -1.46
CA SER A 99 4.55 -3.38 -2.52
C SER A 99 4.97 -4.79 -2.11
N GLU A 100 5.45 -4.97 -0.89
CA GLU A 100 5.81 -6.30 -0.35
C GLU A 100 4.57 -7.21 -0.20
N GLU A 101 3.49 -6.67 0.39
CA GLU A 101 2.25 -7.40 0.69
C GLU A 101 1.45 -7.79 -0.56
N PHE A 102 1.60 -7.03 -1.63
CA PHE A 102 0.99 -7.30 -2.94
C PHE A 102 1.91 -8.12 -3.86
N THR A 103 3.15 -8.38 -3.45
CA THR A 103 4.12 -9.18 -4.20
C THR A 103 4.21 -10.59 -3.64
N TYR A 104 4.77 -10.74 -2.44
CA TYR A 104 5.15 -12.06 -1.92
C TYR A 104 3.95 -12.92 -1.55
N PRO A 105 2.91 -12.43 -0.85
CA PRO A 105 1.71 -13.21 -0.57
C PRO A 105 0.94 -13.62 -1.82
N VAL A 106 0.93 -12.76 -2.85
CA VAL A 106 0.25 -13.04 -4.13
C VAL A 106 1.03 -14.11 -4.89
N MET A 107 2.36 -14.00 -4.97
CA MET A 107 3.21 -15.02 -5.59
C MET A 107 3.14 -16.35 -4.84
N LEU A 108 3.14 -16.30 -3.51
CA LEU A 108 2.94 -17.48 -2.66
C LEU A 108 1.62 -18.16 -3.02
N GLY A 109 0.50 -17.43 -2.92
CA GLY A 109 -0.85 -17.98 -3.09
C GLY A 109 -1.14 -18.52 -4.48
N PHE A 110 -0.46 -17.99 -5.50
CA PHE A 110 -0.62 -18.46 -6.87
C PHE A 110 0.40 -19.52 -7.30
N LYS A 111 1.63 -19.50 -6.77
CA LYS A 111 2.75 -20.28 -7.33
C LYS A 111 3.55 -21.06 -6.29
N TRP A 112 4.19 -20.39 -5.33
CA TRP A 112 5.15 -21.07 -4.45
C TRP A 112 4.48 -22.05 -3.47
N ASN A 113 3.28 -21.70 -2.99
CA ASN A 113 2.44 -22.59 -2.21
C ASN A 113 0.98 -22.23 -2.50
N PRO A 114 0.29 -22.94 -3.43
CA PRO A 114 -0.91 -22.50 -4.13
C PRO A 114 -2.16 -22.39 -3.23
N THR A 115 -2.10 -21.58 -2.19
CA THR A 115 -3.14 -21.37 -1.18
C THR A 115 -4.39 -20.73 -1.77
N PHE A 116 -4.28 -19.97 -2.87
CA PHE A 116 -5.46 -19.44 -3.56
C PHE A 116 -6.27 -20.52 -4.25
N TYR A 117 -5.62 -21.56 -4.80
CA TYR A 117 -6.31 -22.72 -5.35
C TYR A 117 -6.98 -23.53 -4.23
N GLY A 118 -6.31 -23.69 -3.09
CA GLY A 118 -6.89 -24.32 -1.90
C GLY A 118 -8.12 -23.56 -1.37
N MET A 119 -8.06 -22.23 -1.31
CA MET A 119 -9.20 -21.38 -0.92
C MET A 119 -10.34 -21.45 -1.95
N ASN A 120 -10.02 -21.52 -3.24
CA ASN A 120 -11.02 -21.58 -4.30
C ASN A 120 -11.67 -22.97 -4.47
N ALA A 121 -11.07 -24.03 -3.92
CA ALA A 121 -11.71 -25.34 -3.79
C ALA A 121 -12.86 -25.33 -2.76
N ALA A 122 -12.83 -24.41 -1.80
CA ALA A 122 -13.99 -24.07 -0.98
C ALA A 122 -14.96 -23.17 -1.77
N PRO A 123 -16.21 -22.95 -1.33
CA PRO A 123 -17.16 -22.08 -2.02
C PRO A 123 -16.84 -20.56 -1.85
N ILE A 124 -15.59 -20.18 -2.09
CA ILE A 124 -15.02 -18.83 -2.08
C ILE A 124 -14.58 -18.49 -3.50
N GLY A 125 -15.13 -17.41 -4.05
CA GLY A 125 -14.80 -16.96 -5.41
C GLY A 125 -13.43 -16.30 -5.52
N ALA A 126 -12.80 -16.37 -6.69
CA ALA A 126 -11.53 -15.70 -6.98
C ALA A 126 -11.55 -14.19 -6.62
N GLY A 127 -12.64 -13.50 -6.93
CA GLY A 127 -12.80 -12.09 -6.55
C GLY A 127 -12.75 -11.87 -5.04
N GLN A 128 -13.36 -12.76 -4.26
CA GLN A 128 -13.36 -12.68 -2.79
C GLN A 128 -11.97 -12.92 -2.20
N ILE A 129 -11.15 -13.77 -2.82
CA ILE A 129 -9.76 -13.98 -2.39
C ILE A 129 -8.97 -12.68 -2.55
N ILE A 130 -9.09 -12.02 -3.70
CA ILE A 130 -8.43 -10.73 -3.94
C ILE A 130 -8.98 -9.64 -3.00
N ASP A 131 -10.29 -9.57 -2.82
CA ASP A 131 -10.93 -8.57 -1.95
C ASP A 131 -10.48 -8.74 -0.49
N GLY A 132 -10.43 -9.98 0.01
CA GLY A 132 -9.94 -10.27 1.36
C GLY A 132 -8.45 -9.96 1.53
N LEU A 133 -7.64 -10.22 0.50
CA LEU A 133 -6.25 -9.83 0.47
C LEU A 133 -6.11 -8.30 0.56
N VAL A 134 -6.81 -7.53 -0.28
CA VAL A 134 -6.79 -6.06 -0.24
C VAL A 134 -7.24 -5.51 1.12
N ILE A 135 -8.34 -6.03 1.69
CA ILE A 135 -8.84 -5.63 3.02
C ILE A 135 -7.77 -5.79 4.11
N SER A 136 -7.10 -6.95 4.13
CA SER A 136 -6.05 -7.21 5.13
C SER A 136 -4.84 -6.29 4.96
N VAL A 137 -4.44 -5.95 3.73
CA VAL A 137 -3.34 -5.01 3.47
C VAL A 137 -3.73 -3.60 3.89
N VAL A 138 -4.94 -3.14 3.55
CA VAL A 138 -5.46 -1.83 3.94
C VAL A 138 -5.45 -1.67 5.46
N ALA A 139 -5.90 -2.67 6.21
CA ALA A 139 -5.86 -2.64 7.68
C ALA A 139 -4.43 -2.56 8.23
N ARG A 140 -3.48 -3.28 7.63
CA ARG A 140 -2.06 -3.20 8.00
C ARG A 140 -1.47 -1.83 7.68
N LEU A 141 -1.75 -1.29 6.49
CA LEU A 141 -1.30 0.06 6.09
C LEU A 141 -1.84 1.12 7.02
N PHE A 142 -3.12 1.03 7.40
CA PHE A 142 -3.75 1.96 8.33
C PHE A 142 -3.05 1.93 9.70
N THR A 143 -2.78 0.73 10.22
CA THR A 143 -2.07 0.54 11.49
C THR A 143 -0.65 1.10 11.44
N ALA A 144 0.11 0.77 10.40
CA ALA A 144 1.48 1.27 10.22
C ALA A 144 1.51 2.81 10.03
N SER A 145 0.54 3.36 9.29
CA SER A 145 0.44 4.80 9.05
C SER A 145 0.05 5.57 10.31
N ILE A 146 -0.81 5.02 11.18
CA ILE A 146 -1.09 5.60 12.50
C ILE A 146 0.18 5.66 13.34
N ILE A 147 0.93 4.55 13.42
CA ILE A 147 2.17 4.49 14.22
C ILE A 147 3.17 5.53 13.72
N TYR A 148 3.38 5.57 12.40
CA TYR A 148 4.28 6.54 11.78
C TYR A 148 3.79 7.98 12.04
N TYR A 149 2.50 8.26 11.85
CA TYR A 149 1.92 9.58 12.10
C TYR A 149 2.13 10.04 13.56
N VAL A 150 1.94 9.15 14.54
CA VAL A 150 2.24 9.44 15.95
C VAL A 150 3.71 9.83 16.12
N VAL A 151 4.63 9.11 15.47
CA VAL A 151 6.06 9.46 15.47
C VAL A 151 6.29 10.83 14.83
N MET A 152 5.62 11.18 13.73
CA MET A 152 5.73 12.53 13.12
C MET A 152 5.27 13.63 14.08
N VAL A 153 4.17 13.42 14.81
CA VAL A 153 3.66 14.38 15.80
C VAL A 153 4.64 14.54 16.96
N LEU A 154 5.21 13.45 17.48
CA LEU A 154 6.23 13.50 18.54
C LEU A 154 7.48 14.29 18.15
N PHE A 155 7.82 14.28 16.86
CA PHE A 155 8.95 15.01 16.30
C PHE A 155 8.60 16.45 15.86
N GLY A 156 7.35 16.89 16.07
CA GLY A 156 6.91 18.25 15.69
C GLY A 156 6.80 18.49 14.18
N ALA A 157 6.66 17.43 13.38
CA ALA A 157 6.64 17.50 11.92
C ALA A 157 5.25 17.79 11.33
N VAL A 158 4.24 18.02 12.18
CA VAL A 158 2.83 18.21 11.78
C VAL A 158 2.27 19.50 12.39
N PRO A 159 2.49 20.66 11.77
CA PRO A 159 1.96 21.94 12.26
C PRO A 159 0.44 22.10 12.14
N SER A 160 -0.21 21.40 11.20
CA SER A 160 -1.64 21.55 10.90
C SER A 160 -2.52 20.62 11.72
N ALA A 161 -3.66 21.13 12.19
CA ALA A 161 -4.70 20.33 12.86
C ALA A 161 -5.34 19.27 11.95
N ALA A 162 -5.30 19.48 10.63
CA ALA A 162 -5.79 18.52 9.63
C ALA A 162 -4.78 17.40 9.33
N GLY A 163 -3.62 17.38 9.99
CA GLY A 163 -2.52 16.46 9.69
C GLY A 163 -2.88 14.98 9.77
N PHE A 164 -3.89 14.60 10.56
CA PHE A 164 -4.36 13.21 10.65
C PHE A 164 -4.88 12.67 9.32
N LEU A 165 -5.28 13.54 8.37
CA LEU A 165 -5.67 13.16 7.02
C LEU A 165 -4.49 12.63 6.19
N ALA A 166 -3.24 12.81 6.62
CA ALA A 166 -2.10 12.14 6.01
C ALA A 166 -2.18 10.60 6.15
N ILE A 167 -2.88 10.08 7.16
CA ILE A 167 -3.07 8.63 7.36
C ILE A 167 -3.85 8.00 6.20
N PRO A 168 -5.10 8.43 5.88
CA PRO A 168 -5.82 7.89 4.73
C PRO A 168 -5.11 8.17 3.40
N VAL A 169 -4.37 9.29 3.28
CA VAL A 169 -3.55 9.57 2.08
C VAL A 169 -2.43 8.55 1.92
N ALA A 170 -1.72 8.20 3.00
CA ALA A 170 -0.66 7.20 2.97
C ALA A 170 -1.21 5.80 2.62
N VAL A 171 -2.37 5.42 3.18
CA VAL A 171 -3.05 4.18 2.81
C VAL A 171 -3.41 4.18 1.32
N LEU A 172 -3.97 5.30 0.83
CA LEU A 172 -4.33 5.47 -0.57
C LEU A 172 -3.10 5.37 -1.48
N ALA A 173 -1.96 5.98 -1.09
CA ALA A 173 -0.68 5.86 -1.79
C ALA A 173 -0.24 4.39 -1.90
N GLY A 174 -0.29 3.68 -0.77
CA GLY A 174 0.06 2.26 -0.68
C GLY A 174 -0.74 1.40 -1.63
N VAL A 175 -2.07 1.54 -1.63
CA VAL A 175 -2.92 0.75 -2.54
C VAL A 175 -2.83 1.20 -3.99
N ALA A 176 -2.66 2.50 -4.26
CA ALA A 176 -2.56 3.05 -5.62
C ALA A 176 -1.32 2.53 -6.36
N PHE A 177 -0.20 2.31 -5.67
CA PHE A 177 0.98 1.66 -6.26
C PHE A 177 0.95 0.13 -6.12
N GLY A 178 0.55 -0.36 -4.96
CA GLY A 178 0.63 -1.77 -4.61
C GLY A 178 -0.33 -2.67 -5.41
N VAL A 179 -1.54 -2.20 -5.72
CA VAL A 179 -2.51 -2.99 -6.51
C VAL A 179 -2.09 -3.17 -7.98
N PRO A 180 -1.52 -2.16 -8.67
CA PRO A 180 -0.83 -2.39 -9.94
C PRO A 180 0.27 -3.46 -9.85
N VAL A 181 1.09 -3.44 -8.80
CA VAL A 181 2.11 -4.49 -8.57
C VAL A 181 1.44 -5.86 -8.40
N MET A 182 0.39 -5.99 -7.57
CA MET A 182 -0.38 -7.23 -7.46
C MET A 182 -0.92 -7.70 -8.81
N THR A 183 -1.42 -6.77 -9.63
CA THR A 183 -1.95 -7.09 -10.97
C THR A 183 -0.86 -7.72 -11.83
N TYR A 184 0.32 -7.10 -11.86
CA TYR A 184 1.49 -7.64 -12.56
C TYR A 184 1.87 -9.02 -12.02
N VAL A 185 2.01 -9.18 -10.70
CA VAL A 185 2.35 -10.47 -10.08
C VAL A 185 1.32 -11.55 -10.39
N ALA A 186 0.02 -11.21 -10.41
CA ALA A 186 -1.04 -12.16 -10.75
C ALA A 186 -0.92 -12.72 -12.18
N THR A 187 -0.32 -11.96 -13.12
CA THR A 187 -0.04 -12.41 -14.49
C THR A 187 1.19 -13.31 -14.62
N LEU A 188 2.08 -13.31 -13.63
CA LEU A 188 3.33 -14.07 -13.71
C LEU A 188 3.08 -15.58 -13.61
N GLU A 189 3.64 -16.31 -14.56
CA GLU A 189 3.58 -17.77 -14.59
C GLU A 189 4.81 -18.45 -13.98
N GLN A 190 5.95 -17.76 -14.03
CA GLN A 190 7.23 -18.21 -13.50
C GLN A 190 7.86 -17.06 -12.72
N ASP A 191 8.58 -17.39 -11.64
CA ASP A 191 9.41 -16.43 -10.92
C ASP A 191 10.85 -16.55 -11.43
N THR A 192 11.24 -15.66 -12.33
CA THR A 192 12.60 -15.59 -12.87
C THR A 192 13.37 -14.37 -12.35
N GLY A 193 12.95 -13.83 -11.20
CA GLY A 193 13.53 -12.61 -10.61
C GLY A 193 12.92 -11.30 -11.10
N GLN A 194 11.80 -11.33 -11.86
CA GLN A 194 11.14 -10.10 -12.33
C GLN A 194 10.66 -9.22 -11.17
N LEU A 195 10.30 -9.82 -10.03
CA LEU A 195 9.85 -9.11 -8.84
C LEU A 195 10.95 -8.19 -8.27
N ALA A 196 12.18 -8.69 -8.21
CA ALA A 196 13.32 -7.88 -7.74
C ALA A 196 13.61 -6.71 -8.70
N LEU A 197 13.39 -6.90 -10.01
CA LEU A 197 13.52 -5.84 -10.99
C LEU A 197 12.48 -4.75 -10.77
N VAL A 198 11.21 -5.10 -10.52
CA VAL A 198 10.17 -4.11 -10.22
C VAL A 198 10.53 -3.31 -8.96
N MET A 199 10.96 -3.97 -7.89
CA MET A 199 11.32 -3.26 -6.65
C MET A 199 12.54 -2.35 -6.82
N ARG A 200 13.52 -2.73 -7.65
CA ARG A 200 14.76 -1.94 -7.82
C ARG A 200 14.68 -0.88 -8.90
N PHE A 201 13.97 -1.14 -9.99
CA PHE A 201 13.91 -0.25 -11.16
C PHE A 201 12.62 0.55 -11.26
N VAL A 202 11.60 0.26 -10.44
CA VAL A 202 10.37 1.05 -10.39
C VAL A 202 10.25 1.77 -9.05
N LEU A 203 10.23 1.02 -7.94
CA LEU A 203 9.98 1.61 -6.62
C LEU A 203 11.09 2.59 -6.20
N LEU A 204 12.37 2.22 -6.37
CA LEU A 204 13.49 3.10 -5.98
C LEU A 204 13.56 4.39 -6.81
N PRO A 205 13.53 4.36 -8.16
CA PRO A 205 13.46 5.59 -8.95
C PRO A 205 12.23 6.43 -8.64
N MET A 206 11.07 5.81 -8.46
CA MET A 206 9.84 6.52 -8.08
C MET A 206 10.00 7.27 -6.75
N THR A 207 10.63 6.68 -5.74
CA THR A 207 10.91 7.35 -4.46
C THR A 207 11.87 8.53 -4.62
N LEU A 208 12.90 8.40 -5.46
CA LEU A 208 13.86 9.48 -5.72
C LEU A 208 13.24 10.65 -6.50
N PHE A 209 12.43 10.36 -7.53
CA PHE A 209 11.87 11.36 -8.44
C PHE A 209 10.47 11.87 -8.05
N SER A 210 9.89 11.35 -6.96
CA SER A 210 8.57 11.80 -6.45
C SER A 210 8.61 13.09 -5.63
N GLY A 211 9.77 13.75 -5.56
CA GLY A 211 9.94 14.94 -4.73
C GLY A 211 9.88 14.66 -3.23
N THR A 212 10.26 13.44 -2.80
CA THR A 212 10.22 13.02 -1.38
C THR A 212 11.20 13.83 -0.53
N PHE A 213 12.41 14.07 -1.02
CA PHE A 213 13.48 14.75 -0.29
C PHE A 213 13.64 16.23 -0.62
N PHE A 214 13.27 16.62 -1.85
CA PHE A 214 13.33 17.99 -2.36
C PHE A 214 12.10 18.24 -3.24
N PRO A 215 11.63 19.50 -3.38
CA PRO A 215 10.51 19.82 -4.25
C PRO A 215 10.74 19.36 -5.69
N LEU A 216 9.69 18.89 -6.36
CA LEU A 216 9.79 18.42 -7.75
C LEU A 216 10.24 19.54 -8.71
N THR A 217 9.87 20.78 -8.40
CA THR A 217 10.26 21.99 -9.15
C THR A 217 11.77 22.26 -9.14
N ALA A 218 12.50 21.72 -8.16
CA ALA A 218 13.96 21.82 -8.10
C ALA A 218 14.66 20.90 -9.12
N MET A 219 13.94 19.93 -9.69
CA MET A 219 14.50 19.02 -10.69
C MET A 219 14.45 19.64 -12.10
N PRO A 220 15.40 19.30 -13.00
CA PRO A 220 15.32 19.66 -14.41
C PRO A 220 13.98 19.26 -15.03
N TRP A 221 13.43 20.10 -15.92
CA TRP A 221 12.11 19.92 -16.51
C TRP A 221 11.89 18.52 -17.13
N PHE A 222 12.94 17.93 -17.70
CA PHE A 222 12.89 16.61 -18.33
C PHE A 222 12.80 15.43 -17.34
N LEU A 223 12.91 15.66 -16.03
CA LEU A 223 12.70 14.63 -14.99
C LEU A 223 11.36 14.79 -14.28
N GLN A 224 10.74 15.98 -14.36
CA GLN A 224 9.51 16.29 -13.63
C GLN A 224 8.33 15.39 -14.06
N TRP A 225 8.28 14.97 -15.33
CA TRP A 225 7.22 14.07 -15.81
C TRP A 225 7.23 12.70 -15.13
N ILE A 226 8.39 12.21 -14.68
CA ILE A 226 8.49 10.95 -13.91
C ILE A 226 7.80 11.13 -12.56
N GLY A 227 8.01 12.29 -11.93
CA GLY A 227 7.31 12.69 -10.72
C GLY A 227 5.79 12.78 -10.95
N TRP A 228 5.34 13.44 -12.02
CA TRP A 228 3.91 13.58 -12.31
C TRP A 228 3.22 12.26 -12.67
N LEU A 229 3.93 11.24 -13.13
CA LEU A 229 3.34 9.90 -13.32
C LEU A 229 3.26 9.11 -12.00
N SER A 230 4.10 9.47 -11.03
CA SER A 230 4.25 8.73 -9.79
C SER A 230 3.02 8.89 -8.88
N PRO A 231 2.39 7.79 -8.42
CA PRO A 231 1.38 7.88 -7.35
C PRO A 231 1.99 8.40 -6.05
N LEU A 232 3.28 8.17 -5.81
CA LEU A 232 3.95 8.66 -4.60
C LEU A 232 4.10 10.18 -4.59
N TRP A 233 4.28 10.83 -5.75
CA TRP A 233 4.30 12.30 -5.81
C TRP A 233 2.94 12.88 -5.42
N HIS A 234 1.86 12.41 -6.05
CA HIS A 234 0.51 12.87 -5.75
C HIS A 234 0.14 12.68 -4.27
N ALA A 235 0.51 11.54 -3.69
CA ALA A 235 0.30 11.30 -2.27
C ALA A 235 1.16 12.17 -1.37
N SER A 236 2.42 12.44 -1.75
CA SER A 236 3.32 13.28 -0.97
C SER A 236 2.84 14.73 -0.92
N GLU A 237 2.45 15.31 -2.06
CA GLU A 237 1.90 16.67 -2.14
C GLU A 237 0.59 16.76 -1.32
N LEU A 238 -0.33 15.82 -1.52
CA LEU A 238 -1.58 15.77 -0.78
C LEU A 238 -1.37 15.63 0.74
N ALA A 239 -0.38 14.83 1.16
CA ALA A 239 -0.03 14.71 2.56
C ALA A 239 0.53 16.03 3.12
N ARG A 240 1.37 16.75 2.37
CA ARG A 240 1.93 18.06 2.76
C ARG A 240 0.85 19.15 2.92
N VAL A 241 -0.13 19.16 2.02
CA VAL A 241 -1.32 20.02 2.14
C VAL A 241 -2.00 19.79 3.50
N PHE A 242 -2.18 18.53 3.91
CA PHE A 242 -2.83 18.23 5.20
C PHE A 242 -1.94 18.44 6.42
N THR A 243 -0.64 18.13 6.35
CA THR A 243 0.25 18.15 7.53
C THR A 243 0.77 19.53 7.89
N TYR A 244 1.05 20.40 6.92
CA TYR A 244 1.56 21.75 7.20
C TYR A 244 0.84 22.86 6.42
N GLY A 245 -0.17 22.53 5.63
CA GLY A 245 -0.94 23.55 4.90
C GLY A 245 -0.21 24.07 3.67
N MET A 246 0.51 23.21 2.94
CA MET A 246 1.10 23.59 1.65
C MET A 246 0.04 24.28 0.77
N ALA A 247 0.37 25.47 0.26
CA ALA A 247 -0.52 26.21 -0.62
C ALA A 247 -0.61 25.53 -1.98
N GLU A 248 -1.73 24.86 -2.24
CA GLU A 248 -2.01 24.21 -3.51
C GLU A 248 -3.42 24.60 -4.02
N PRO A 249 -3.58 24.90 -5.32
CA PRO A 249 -4.89 25.04 -5.93
C PRO A 249 -5.79 23.81 -5.70
N LEU A 250 -7.05 24.04 -5.31
CA LEU A 250 -8.01 22.96 -5.01
C LEU A 250 -8.17 21.94 -6.15
N TRP A 251 -8.06 22.37 -7.40
CA TRP A 251 -8.16 21.47 -8.56
C TRP A 251 -7.03 20.44 -8.62
N LEU A 252 -5.81 20.79 -8.15
CA LEU A 252 -4.70 19.85 -8.05
C LEU A 252 -4.94 18.84 -6.94
N THR A 253 -5.39 19.30 -5.77
CA THR A 253 -5.76 18.41 -4.65
C THR A 253 -6.81 17.38 -5.06
N ILE A 254 -7.84 17.79 -5.82
CA ILE A 254 -8.85 16.89 -6.38
C ILE A 254 -8.20 15.93 -7.39
N THR A 255 -7.28 16.41 -8.24
CA THR A 255 -6.56 15.59 -9.22
C THR A 255 -5.74 14.49 -8.53
N HIS A 256 -5.02 14.81 -7.44
CA HIS A 256 -4.26 13.83 -6.65
C HIS A 256 -5.15 12.71 -6.12
N VAL A 257 -6.28 13.06 -5.52
CA VAL A 257 -7.23 12.08 -4.99
C VAL A 257 -7.81 11.22 -6.11
N LEU A 258 -8.29 11.84 -7.18
CA LEU A 258 -8.89 11.13 -8.32
C LEU A 258 -7.89 10.20 -8.99
N TYR A 259 -6.64 10.64 -9.18
CA TYR A 259 -5.59 9.85 -9.79
C TYR A 259 -5.30 8.59 -8.96
N LEU A 260 -5.09 8.74 -7.65
CA LEU A 260 -4.79 7.61 -6.77
C LEU A 260 -5.97 6.63 -6.65
N VAL A 261 -7.20 7.15 -6.53
CA VAL A 261 -8.41 6.32 -6.49
C VAL A 261 -8.62 5.59 -7.82
N ALA A 262 -8.41 6.27 -8.95
CA ALA A 262 -8.53 5.66 -10.27
C ALA A 262 -7.53 4.51 -10.45
N LEU A 263 -6.25 4.72 -10.08
CA LEU A 263 -5.25 3.66 -10.11
C LEU A 263 -5.67 2.45 -9.26
N PHE A 264 -6.08 2.69 -8.02
CA PHE A 264 -6.54 1.62 -7.14
C PHE A 264 -7.72 0.84 -7.75
N VAL A 265 -8.78 1.53 -8.17
CA VAL A 265 -10.02 0.91 -8.65
C VAL A 265 -9.81 0.16 -9.97
N VAL A 266 -9.10 0.76 -10.93
CA VAL A 266 -8.85 0.14 -12.24
C VAL A 266 -8.05 -1.15 -12.11
N PHE A 267 -6.92 -1.11 -11.39
CA PHE A 267 -6.06 -2.29 -11.23
C PHE A 267 -6.66 -3.34 -10.29
N TRP A 268 -7.46 -2.94 -9.30
CA TRP A 268 -8.19 -3.88 -8.45
C TRP A 268 -9.22 -4.67 -9.26
N MET A 269 -10.02 -4.00 -10.09
CA MET A 269 -10.95 -4.66 -11.01
C MET A 269 -10.22 -5.58 -12.00
N TRP A 270 -9.07 -5.15 -12.50
CA TRP A 270 -8.27 -5.95 -13.43
C TRP A 270 -7.71 -7.21 -12.76
N THR A 271 -7.17 -7.09 -11.54
CA THR A 271 -6.69 -8.23 -10.76
C THR A 271 -7.80 -9.25 -10.53
N ARG A 272 -9.01 -8.81 -10.16
CA ARG A 272 -10.15 -9.72 -9.95
C ARG A 272 -10.47 -10.53 -11.22
N ARG A 273 -10.38 -9.90 -12.40
CA ARG A 273 -10.58 -10.59 -13.69
C ARG A 273 -9.48 -11.59 -13.99
N ILE A 274 -8.21 -11.25 -13.73
CA ILE A 274 -7.07 -12.17 -13.91
C ILE A 274 -7.20 -13.37 -12.96
N ALA A 275 -7.49 -13.12 -11.69
CA ALA A 275 -7.69 -14.17 -10.69
C ALA A 275 -8.84 -15.11 -11.08
N ALA A 276 -9.98 -14.58 -11.54
CA ALA A 276 -11.10 -15.38 -12.02
C ALA A 276 -10.72 -16.27 -13.22
N ARG A 277 -9.96 -15.73 -14.19
CA ARG A 277 -9.48 -16.51 -15.35
C ARG A 277 -8.50 -17.61 -14.97
N ARG A 278 -7.82 -17.48 -13.83
CA ARG A 278 -6.71 -18.34 -13.45
C ARG A 278 -7.10 -19.42 -12.45
N LEU A 279 -8.02 -19.10 -11.53
CA LEU A 279 -8.48 -20.01 -10.48
C LEU A 279 -9.69 -20.86 -10.93
N ASN A 280 -10.53 -20.34 -11.84
CA ASN A 280 -11.69 -21.08 -12.36
C ASN A 280 -11.34 -21.97 -13.57
N LYS A 281 -10.07 -22.37 -13.74
CA LYS A 281 -9.64 -23.36 -14.73
C LYS A 281 -9.68 -24.73 -14.07
#